data_AF-A0A495THM8-F1
#
_entry.id   AF-A0A495THM8-F1
#
_cell.length_a   1.000
_cell.length_b   1.000
_cell.length_c   1.000
_cell.angle_alpha   90.00
_cell.angle_beta   90.00
_cell.angle_gamma   90.00
#
_symmetry.space_group_name_H-M   'P 1'
#
loop_
_entity.id
_entity.type
_entity.pdbx_description
1 polymer ?
#
loop_
_entity_poly.entity_id
_entity_poly.type
_entity_poly.pdbx_seq_one_letter_code
_entity_poly.pdbx_strand_id
1 'polypeptide(L)'
;MVEWTGEKSAYRQVADDLCARIAKGEFAADGKIPSLAKLQASYDVSPTVARAAVGHLRETGLVVSHQGKAAFLTEGAESKAAAVAGSEAGQLRRELAEVRGELRDLQARVAELEAR
;
A
#
# COMPACT_ATOMS: atom_id res chain seq x y z
N MET A 1 10.34 -9.60 -1.41
CA MET A 1 9.46 -10.49 -0.63
C MET A 1 8.86 -9.63 0.47
N VAL A 2 7.55 -9.38 0.43
CA VAL A 2 6.89 -8.47 1.37
C VAL A 2 6.63 -9.22 2.67
N GLU A 3 7.06 -8.66 3.80
CA GLU A 3 6.84 -9.22 5.13
C GLU A 3 5.39 -8.90 5.58
N TRP A 4 4.51 -9.91 5.52
CA TRP A 4 3.10 -9.78 5.87
C TRP A 4 2.90 -9.82 7.39
N THR A 5 3.04 -8.67 8.04
CA THR A 5 2.78 -8.59 9.49
C THR A 5 1.27 -8.59 9.76
N GLY A 6 0.81 -9.47 10.64
CA GLY A 6 -0.61 -9.65 11.01
C GLY A 6 -1.28 -8.47 11.73
N GLU A 7 -0.57 -7.34 11.88
CA GLU A 7 -1.07 -6.13 12.55
C GLU A 7 -1.93 -5.25 11.62
N LYS A 8 -1.78 -5.38 10.28
CA LYS A 8 -2.61 -4.69 9.27
C LYS A 8 -3.27 -5.72 8.36
N SER A 9 -4.58 -5.59 8.14
CA SER A 9 -5.33 -6.46 7.22
C SER A 9 -4.65 -6.52 5.84
N ALA A 10 -4.41 -7.71 5.30
CA ALA A 10 -3.63 -7.94 4.09
C ALA A 10 -4.09 -7.08 2.89
N TYR A 11 -5.39 -6.80 2.77
CA TYR A 11 -5.91 -5.96 1.69
C TYR A 11 -5.45 -4.50 1.80
N ARG A 12 -5.24 -3.99 3.03
CA ARG A 12 -4.79 -2.62 3.27
C ARG A 12 -3.34 -2.46 2.87
N GLN A 13 -2.50 -3.48 3.09
CA GLN A 13 -1.10 -3.48 2.65
C GLN A 13 -1.01 -3.43 1.12
N VAL A 14 -1.81 -4.25 0.43
CA VAL A 14 -1.90 -4.24 -1.03
C VAL A 14 -2.43 -2.89 -1.56
N ALA A 15 -3.45 -2.33 -0.91
CA ALA A 15 -4.03 -1.05 -1.32
C ALA A 15 -3.07 0.13 -1.12
N ASP A 16 -2.33 0.15 0.00
CA ASP A 16 -1.32 1.17 0.28
C ASP A 16 -0.21 1.15 -0.79
N ASP A 17 0.28 -0.04 -1.14
CA ASP A 17 1.31 -0.20 -2.17
C ASP A 17 0.79 0.23 -3.56
N LEU A 18 -0.41 -0.19 -3.94
CA LEU A 18 -1.04 0.25 -5.18
C LEU A 18 -1.20 1.77 -5.22
N CYS A 19 -1.60 2.40 -4.11
CA CYS A 19 -1.70 3.85 -4.01
C CYS A 19 -0.33 4.52 -4.24
N ALA A 20 0.73 4.00 -3.62
CA ALA A 20 2.09 4.51 -3.82
C ALA A 20 2.57 4.37 -5.27
N ARG A 21 2.25 3.25 -5.94
CA ARG A 21 2.57 3.02 -7.35
C ARG A 21 1.80 3.94 -8.29
N ILE A 22 0.53 4.22 -7.99
CA ILE A 22 -0.29 5.21 -8.70
C ILE A 22 0.29 6.61 -8.52
N ALA A 23 0.68 7.00 -7.30
CA ALA A 23 1.29 8.30 -7.02
C ALA A 23 2.63 8.48 -7.77
N LYS A 24 3.35 7.40 -8.06
CA LYS A 24 4.58 7.41 -8.87
C LYS A 24 4.32 7.44 -10.38
N GLY A 25 3.06 7.41 -10.82
CA GLY A 25 2.70 7.39 -12.24
C GLY A 25 2.95 6.06 -12.93
N GLU A 26 3.11 4.95 -12.19
CA GLU A 26 3.46 3.65 -12.79
C GLU A 26 2.38 3.11 -13.74
N PHE A 27 1.12 3.50 -13.52
CA PHE A 27 -0.03 3.11 -14.35
C PHE A 27 -0.58 4.26 -15.20
N ALA A 28 0.17 5.37 -15.30
CA ALA A 28 -0.26 6.58 -16.01
C ALA A 28 -0.35 6.37 -17.53
N ALA A 29 0.59 5.61 -18.08
CA ALA A 29 0.78 5.46 -19.53
C ALA A 29 -0.41 4.80 -20.24
N ASP A 30 -0.98 3.77 -19.62
CA ASP A 30 -2.10 2.99 -20.12
C ASP A 30 -3.37 3.17 -19.27
N GLY A 31 -3.29 3.91 -18.16
CA GLY A 31 -4.41 4.24 -17.28
C GLY A 31 -5.05 3.02 -16.63
N LYS A 32 -4.39 1.85 -16.68
CA LYS A 32 -4.97 0.55 -16.36
C LYS A 32 -4.29 -0.05 -15.14
N ILE A 33 -5.11 -0.42 -14.17
CA ILE A 33 -4.66 -1.22 -13.02
C ILE A 33 -4.57 -2.69 -13.45
N PRO A 34 -3.56 -3.43 -12.95
CA PRO A 34 -3.48 -4.87 -13.13
C PRO A 34 -4.79 -5.58 -12.75
N SER A 35 -5.12 -6.64 -13.49
CA SER A 35 -6.31 -7.44 -13.20
C SER A 35 -6.21 -8.11 -11.83
N LEU A 36 -7.34 -8.48 -11.24
CA LEU A 36 -7.37 -9.20 -9.96
C LEU A 36 -6.50 -10.46 -9.97
N ALA A 37 -6.45 -11.18 -11.08
CA ALA A 37 -5.59 -12.37 -11.22
C ALA A 37 -4.10 -12.01 -11.21
N LYS A 38 -3.73 -10.91 -11.88
CA LYS A 38 -2.34 -10.43 -11.87
C LYS A 38 -1.94 -9.91 -10.48
N LEU A 39 -2.85 -9.23 -9.78
CA LEU A 39 -2.62 -8.79 -8.39
C LEU A 39 -2.45 -9.98 -7.44
N GLN A 40 -3.28 -11.02 -7.57
CA GLN A 40 -3.10 -12.26 -6.78
C GLN A 40 -1.74 -12.89 -7.02
N ALA A 41 -1.31 -13.01 -8.27
CA ALA A 41 0.00 -13.59 -8.60
C ALA A 41 1.19 -12.72 -8.16
N SER A 42 1.09 -11.38 -8.30
CA SER A 42 2.18 -10.48 -7.93
C SER A 42 2.34 -10.30 -6.42
N TYR A 43 1.24 -10.28 -5.69
CA TYR A 43 1.24 -10.06 -4.24
C TYR A 43 1.08 -11.37 -3.44
N ASP A 44 0.90 -12.52 -4.09
CA ASP A 44 0.63 -13.80 -3.44
C ASP A 44 -0.51 -13.73 -2.40
N VAL A 45 -1.65 -13.16 -2.83
CA VAL A 45 -2.81 -12.92 -1.96
C VAL A 45 -4.05 -13.64 -2.46
N SER A 46 -5.00 -13.87 -1.55
CA SER A 46 -6.29 -14.46 -1.91
C SER A 46 -7.12 -13.54 -2.83
N PRO A 47 -8.05 -14.10 -3.62
CA PRO A 47 -8.96 -13.31 -4.45
C PRO A 47 -9.77 -12.27 -3.67
N THR A 48 -10.13 -12.60 -2.43
CA THR A 48 -10.88 -11.72 -1.51
C THR A 48 -10.03 -10.52 -1.11
N VAL A 49 -8.75 -10.73 -0.82
CA VAL A 49 -7.80 -9.66 -0.48
C VAL A 49 -7.55 -8.74 -1.67
N ALA A 50 -7.31 -9.30 -2.86
CA ALA A 50 -7.14 -8.51 -4.08
C ALA A 50 -8.39 -7.68 -4.41
N ARG A 51 -9.58 -8.28 -4.27
CA ARG A 51 -10.86 -7.58 -4.50
C ARG A 51 -11.09 -6.46 -3.48
N ALA A 52 -10.81 -6.71 -2.20
CA ALA A 52 -10.93 -5.71 -1.15
C ALA A 52 -9.95 -4.54 -1.35
N ALA A 53 -8.71 -4.81 -1.80
CA ALA A 53 -7.75 -3.77 -2.12
C ALA A 53 -8.24 -2.88 -3.26
N VAL A 54 -8.65 -3.47 -4.39
CA VAL A 54 -9.21 -2.70 -5.53
C VAL A 54 -10.49 -1.97 -5.14
N GLY A 55 -11.34 -2.56 -4.30
CA GLY A 55 -12.51 -1.91 -3.71
C GLY A 55 -12.15 -0.65 -2.94
N HIS A 56 -11.10 -0.70 -2.12
CA HIS A 56 -10.62 0.46 -1.38
C HIS A 56 -10.11 1.59 -2.29
N LEU A 57 -9.38 1.25 -3.37
CA LEU A 57 -8.98 2.26 -4.37
C LEU A 57 -10.18 2.90 -5.06
N ARG A 58 -11.27 2.16 -5.24
CA ARG A 58 -12.51 2.67 -5.83
C ARG A 58 -13.24 3.60 -4.86
N GLU A 59 -13.34 3.22 -3.59
CA GLU A 59 -13.93 4.05 -2.52
C GLU A 59 -13.19 5.37 -2.34
N THR A 60 -11.86 5.35 -2.46
CA THR A 60 -11.01 6.54 -2.39
C THR A 60 -11.01 7.36 -3.69
N GLY A 61 -11.74 6.92 -4.72
CA GLY A 61 -11.89 7.62 -5.98
C GLY A 61 -10.63 7.66 -6.85
N LEU A 62 -9.65 6.77 -6.59
CA LEU A 62 -8.43 6.64 -7.37
C LEU A 62 -8.66 5.82 -8.65
N VAL A 63 -9.63 4.90 -8.62
CA VAL A 63 -9.93 4.02 -9.75
C VAL A 63 -11.43 3.91 -10.01
N VAL A 64 -11.79 3.71 -11.27
CA VAL A 64 -13.14 3.39 -11.72
C VAL A 64 -13.15 2.02 -12.40
N SER A 65 -14.09 1.17 -11.99
CA SER A 65 -14.29 -0.15 -12.61
C SER A 65 -15.36 -0.05 -13.70
N HIS A 66 -15.01 -0.42 -14.93
CA HIS A 66 -16.00 -0.64 -15.99
C HIS A 66 -16.49 -2.09 -15.96
N GLN A 67 -17.79 -2.33 -16.08
CA GLN A 67 -18.37 -3.68 -16.06
C GLN A 67 -17.69 -4.57 -17.13
N GLY A 68 -17.09 -5.69 -16.69
CA GLY A 68 -16.44 -6.68 -17.55
C GLY A 68 -15.02 -6.36 -18.02
N LYS A 69 -14.42 -5.22 -17.65
CA LYS A 69 -13.06 -4.83 -18.06
C LYS A 69 -12.28 -4.19 -16.91
N ALA A 70 -10.95 -4.18 -17.03
CA ALA A 70 -9.98 -3.72 -16.03
C ALA A 70 -10.38 -2.43 -15.29
N ALA A 71 -9.87 -2.24 -14.07
CA ALA A 71 -10.02 -0.97 -13.36
C ALA A 71 -9.11 0.09 -13.98
N PHE A 72 -9.64 1.29 -14.18
CA PHE A 72 -8.92 2.41 -14.79
C PHE A 72 -8.68 3.52 -13.76
N LEU A 73 -7.59 4.26 -13.92
CA LEU A 73 -7.32 5.46 -13.13
C LEU A 73 -8.37 6.54 -13.40
N THR A 74 -8.74 7.29 -12.36
CA THR A 74 -9.52 8.51 -12.51
C THR A 74 -8.65 9.69 -12.95
N GLU A 75 -9.27 10.71 -13.52
CA GLU A 75 -8.58 11.96 -13.82
C GLU A 75 -8.03 12.58 -12.50
N GLY A 76 -6.73 12.86 -12.48
CA GLY A 76 -6.03 13.33 -11.28
C GLY A 76 -5.78 12.26 -10.21
N ALA A 77 -5.90 10.96 -10.52
CA ALA A 77 -5.63 9.87 -9.58
C ALA A 77 -4.22 9.94 -8.99
N GLU A 78 -3.23 10.39 -9.76
CA GLU A 78 -1.84 10.56 -9.30
C GLU A 78 -1.73 11.64 -8.21
N SER A 79 -2.31 12.82 -8.45
CA SER A 79 -2.34 13.92 -7.48
C SER A 79 -3.15 13.56 -6.23
N LYS A 80 -4.26 12.84 -6.39
CA LYS A 80 -5.05 12.32 -5.26
C LYS A 80 -4.29 11.24 -4.48
N ALA A 81 -3.63 10.32 -5.16
CA ALA A 81 -2.81 9.30 -4.52
C ALA A 81 -1.62 9.93 -3.77
N ALA A 82 -0.98 10.95 -4.35
CA ALA A 82 0.06 11.73 -3.68
C ALA A 82 -0.48 12.47 -2.44
N ALA A 83 -1.68 13.04 -2.51
CA ALA A 83 -2.35 13.64 -1.35
C ALA A 83 -2.71 12.61 -0.27
N VAL A 84 -3.14 11.40 -0.64
CA VAL A 84 -3.41 10.29 0.29
C VAL A 84 -2.12 9.76 0.92
N ALA A 85 -1.05 9.61 0.15
CA ALA A 85 0.28 9.25 0.67
C ALA A 85 0.87 10.35 1.58
N GLY A 86 0.48 11.60 1.35
CA GLY A 86 0.74 12.75 2.20
C GLY A 86 -0.22 12.94 3.37
N SER A 87 -1.33 12.19 3.43
CA SER A 87 -2.39 12.37 4.44
C SER A 87 -1.99 11.84 5.82
N GLU A 88 -2.78 12.15 6.84
CA GLU A 88 -2.66 11.76 8.26
C GLU A 88 -2.26 10.28 8.45
N ALA A 89 -2.79 9.37 7.64
CA ALA A 89 -2.44 7.95 7.72
C ALA A 89 -1.01 7.65 7.21
N GLY A 90 -0.50 8.43 6.27
CA GLY A 90 0.89 8.42 5.83
C GLY A 90 1.83 9.05 6.87
N GLN A 91 1.37 10.11 7.54
CA GLN A 91 2.10 10.75 8.63
C GLN A 91 2.22 9.83 9.85
N LEU A 92 1.12 9.23 10.31
CA LEU A 92 1.10 8.22 11.36
C LEU A 92 1.99 7.00 11.02
N ARG A 93 2.00 6.55 9.76
CA ARG A 93 2.89 5.45 9.33
C ARG A 93 4.37 5.87 9.40
N ARG A 94 4.72 7.11 9.07
CA ARG A 94 6.09 7.64 9.18
C ARG A 94 6.52 7.77 10.65
N GLU A 95 5.68 8.38 11.48
CA GLU A 95 5.92 8.51 12.92
C GLU A 95 6.10 7.13 13.58
N LEU A 96 5.27 6.14 13.23
CA LEU A 96 5.41 4.78 13.78
C LEU A 96 6.71 4.08 13.31
N ALA A 97 7.15 4.35 12.08
CA ALA A 97 8.40 3.80 11.55
C ALA A 97 9.63 4.41 12.24
N GLU A 98 9.56 5.69 12.58
CA GLU A 98 10.58 6.43 13.34
C GLU A 98 10.71 5.86 14.76
N VAL A 99 9.61 5.74 15.50
CA VAL A 99 9.58 5.15 16.85
C VAL A 99 10.13 3.71 16.86
N ARG A 100 9.77 2.89 15.85
CA ARG A 100 10.31 1.53 15.72
C ARG A 100 11.80 1.49 15.40
N GLY A 101 12.32 2.52 14.74
CA GLY A 101 13.77 2.71 14.51
C GLY A 101 14.50 2.96 15.82
N GLU A 102 14.03 3.93 16.59
CA GLU A 102 14.63 4.29 17.89
C GLU A 102 14.62 3.10 18.86
N LEU A 103 13.54 2.31 18.85
CA LEU A 103 13.45 1.11 19.70
C LEU A 103 14.52 0.07 19.32
N ARG A 104 14.81 -0.13 18.02
CA ARG A 104 15.86 -1.04 17.59
C ARG A 104 17.23 -0.59 18.06
N ASP A 105 17.51 0.71 17.98
CA ASP A 105 18.78 1.28 18.44
C ASP A 105 18.93 1.13 19.96
N LEU A 106 17.83 1.32 20.70
CA LEU A 106 17.82 1.10 22.14
C LEU A 106 18.05 -0.37 22.49
N GLN A 107 17.39 -1.29 21.78
CA GLN A 107 17.58 -2.74 21.95
C GLN A 107 19.03 -3.16 21.66
N ALA A 108 19.65 -2.61 20.61
CA ALA A 108 21.05 -2.87 20.29
C ALA A 108 21.99 -2.40 21.42
N ARG A 109 21.74 -1.21 21.97
CA ARG A 109 22.54 -0.67 23.08
C ARG A 109 22.38 -1.47 24.37
N VAL A 110 21.18 -1.98 24.66
CA VAL A 110 20.95 -2.84 25.82
C VAL A 110 21.70 -4.18 25.65
N ALA A 111 21.65 -4.77 24.45
CA ALA A 111 22.38 -6.02 24.18
C ALA A 111 23.91 -5.86 24.35
N GLU A 112 24.49 -4.72 23.99
CA GLU A 112 25.91 -4.43 24.23
C GLU A 112 26.26 -4.30 25.72
N LEU A 113 25.33 -3.79 26.54
CA LEU A 113 25.52 -3.66 27.99
C LEU A 113 25.37 -4.99 28.71
N GLU A 114 24.43 -5.83 28.28
CA GLU A 114 24.19 -7.16 28.85
C GLU A 114 25.30 -8.18 28.50
N ALA A 115 26.14 -7.88 27.50
CA ALA A 115 27.28 -8.71 27.12
C ALA A 115 28.56 -8.48 27.95
N ARG A 116 28.52 -7.60 28.95
CA ARG A 116 29.62 -7.31 29.90
C ARG A 116 29.40 -7.98 31.26
#